data_AF-A0A356BVW0-F1
#
_entry.id   AF-A0A356BVW0-F1
#
_cell.length_a   1.000
_cell.length_b   1.000
_cell.length_c   1.000
_cell.angle_alpha   90.00
_cell.angle_beta   90.00
_cell.angle_gamma   90.00
#
_symmetry.space_group_name_H-M   'P 1'
#
loop_
_entity.id
_entity.type
_entity.pdbx_description
1 polymer ?
#
loop_
_entity_poly.entity_id
_entity_poly.type
_entity_poly.pdbx_seq_one_letter_code
_entity_poly.pdbx_strand_id
1 'polypeptide(L)' 'MDKSEDVICLVKRLSQVLTKPIFHGELGLSLSISLGASLFPDDATNTTELLHIADQAMYHIKRQGGNGYSLYRPAMTP' A
#
# COMPACT_ATOMS: atom_id res chain seq x y z
N MET A 1 -14.82 13.20 8.09
CA MET A 1 -13.44 12.76 7.82
C MET A 1 -13.47 12.00 6.52
N ASP A 2 -12.62 12.38 5.57
CA ASP A 2 -12.48 11.67 4.30
C ASP A 2 -11.72 10.37 4.56
N LYS A 3 -12.36 9.22 4.33
CA LYS A 3 -11.77 7.89 4.56
C LYS A 3 -10.43 7.73 3.84
N SER A 4 -10.27 8.38 2.69
CA SER A 4 -9.05 8.35 1.89
C SER A 4 -7.90 9.02 2.62
N GLU A 5 -8.14 10.15 3.29
CA GLU A 5 -7.12 10.88 4.06
C GLU A 5 -6.59 10.05 5.23
N ASP A 6 -7.49 9.36 5.95
CA ASP A 6 -7.12 8.50 7.08
C ASP A 6 -6.24 7.33 6.62
N VAL A 7 -6.61 6.68 5.51
CA VAL A 7 -5.82 5.59 4.91
C VAL A 7 -4.45 6.11 4.47
N ILE A 8 -4.38 7.27 3.81
CA ILE A 8 -3.13 7.88 3.39
C ILE A 8 -2.24 8.19 4.60
N CYS A 9 -2.81 8.70 5.70
CA CYS A 9 -2.08 8.98 6.93
C CYS A 9 -1.49 7.70 7.54
N LEU A 10 -2.29 6.63 7.63
CA LEU A 10 -1.86 5.33 8.13
C LEU A 10 -0.74 4.73 7.27
N VAL A 11 -0.90 4.76 5.95
CA VAL A 11 0.07 4.23 4.99
C VAL A 11 1.40 4.97 5.06
N LYS A 12 1.38 6.31 5.17
CA LYS A 12 2.59 7.12 5.38
C LYS A 12 3.30 6.73 6.67
N ARG A 13 2.56 6.55 7.77
CA ARG A 13 3.11 6.13 9.06
C ARG A 13 3.75 4.74 8.97
N LEU A 14 3.11 3.79 8.30
CA LEU A 14 3.66 2.45 8.08
C LEU A 14 4.95 2.50 7.26
N SER A 15 4.96 3.27 6.17
CA SER A 15 6.15 3.48 5.34
C SER A 15 7.31 4.05 6.14
N GLN A 16 7.08 5.06 6.97
CA GLN A 16 8.11 5.65 7.83
C GLN A 16 8.68 4.68 8.87
N VAL A 17 7.91 3.71 9.34
CA VAL A 17 8.40 2.72 10.31
C VAL A 17 9.14 1.60 9.60
N LEU A 18 8.60 1.10 8.49
CA LEU A 18 9.13 -0.07 7.78
C LEU A 18 10.37 0.23 6.93
N THR A 19 10.57 1.49 6.53
CA THR A 19 11.77 1.92 5.79
C THR A 19 12.96 2.25 6.69
N LYS A 20 12.79 2.25 8.01
CA LYS A 20 13.92 2.40 8.93
C LYS A 20 14.87 1.21 8.80
N PRO A 21 16.19 1.44 8.75
CA PRO A 21 17.16 0.36 8.69
C PRO A 21 16.99 -0.60 9.86
N ILE A 22 16.93 -1.89 9.56
CA ILE A 22 16.99 -2.96 10.55
C ILE A 22 18.43 -3.42 10.64
N PHE A 23 19.00 -3.43 11.84
CA PHE A 23 20.39 -3.82 12.05
C PHE A 23 20.49 -5.29 12.45
N HIS A 24 21.33 -6.03 11.73
CA HIS A 24 21.77 -7.37 12.11
C HIS A 24 23.29 -7.33 12.32
N GLY A 25 23.71 -7.09 13.57
CA GLY A 25 25.10 -6.73 13.87
C GLY A 25 25.43 -5.36 13.27
N GLU A 26 26.51 -5.28 12.48
CA GLU A 26 26.90 -4.06 11.76
C GLU A 26 26.19 -3.90 10.40
N LEU A 27 25.46 -4.92 9.94
CA LEU A 27 24.74 -4.87 8.66
C LEU A 27 23.42 -4.12 8.81
N GLY A 28 23.33 -2.93 8.20
CA GLY A 28 22.09 -2.17 8.08
C GLY A 28 21.28 -2.60 6.84
N LEU A 29 20.10 -3.17 7.06
CA LEU A 29 19.17 -3.59 6.01
C LEU A 29 18.08 -2.54 5.84
N SER A 30 18.03 -1.88 4.68
CA SER A 30 16.94 -0.98 4.32
C SER A 30 15.90 -1.71 3.49
N LEU A 31 14.66 -1.72 3.95
CA LEU A 31 13.54 -2.33 3.25
C LEU A 31 12.78 -1.28 2.43
N SER A 32 12.35 -1.66 1.24
CA SER A 32 11.32 -0.93 0.50
C SER A 32 10.00 -1.68 0.60
N ILE A 33 8.89 -0.94 0.63
CA ILE A 33 7.55 -1.52 0.71
C ILE A 33 6.69 -1.00 -0.44
N SER A 34 5.79 -1.85 -0.93
CA SER A 34 4.72 -1.47 -1.85
C SER A 34 3.41 -1.75 -1.15
N LEU A 35 2.55 -0.74 -1.03
CA LEU A 35 1.28 -0.84 -0.33
C LEU A 35 0.12 -0.56 -1.29
N GLY A 36 -0.94 -1.34 -1.17
CA GLY A 36 -2.18 -1.13 -1.90
C GLY A 36 -3.33 -1.08 -0.92
N ALA A 37 -4.30 -0.22 -1.16
CA ALA A 37 -5.46 -0.08 -0.30
C ALA A 37 -6.74 0.10 -1.13
N SER A 38 -7.84 -0.41 -0.57
CA SER A 38 -9.19 -0.29 -1.09
C SER A 38 -10.14 0.16 0.01
N LEU A 39 -11.25 0.80 -0.38
CA LEU A 39 -12.19 1.46 0.50
C LEU A 39 -13.58 0.82 0.39
N PHE A 40 -14.10 0.34 1.51
CA PHE A 40 -15.51 -0.04 1.59
C PHE A 40 -16.40 1.20 1.83
N PRO A 41 -17.56 1.32 1.17
CA PRO A 41 -18.09 0.45 0.11
C PRO A 41 -17.71 0.89 -1.30
N ASP A 42 -16.89 1.94 -1.43
CA ASP A 42 -16.66 2.69 -2.67
C ASP A 42 -15.99 1.85 -3.76
N ASP A 43 -15.03 1.00 -3.37
CA ASP A 43 -14.29 0.14 -4.28
C ASP A 43 -14.93 -1.25 -4.44
N ALA A 44 -15.51 -1.79 -3.37
CA ALA A 44 -16.30 -3.04 -3.38
C ALA A 44 -17.08 -3.23 -2.06
N THR A 45 -18.09 -4.11 -2.09
CA THR A 45 -18.95 -4.41 -0.93
C THR A 45 -18.66 -5.76 -0.27
N ASN A 46 -17.72 -6.55 -0.80
CA ASN A 46 -17.32 -7.83 -0.25
C ASN A 46 -15.80 -7.90 -0.02
N THR A 47 -15.39 -8.63 1.02
CA THR A 47 -14.00 -8.69 1.46
C THR A 47 -13.07 -9.28 0.39
N THR A 48 -13.52 -10.30 -0.34
CA THR A 48 -12.71 -10.97 -1.37
C THR A 48 -12.31 -10.00 -2.47
N GLU A 49 -13.26 -9.20 -2.95
CA GLU A 49 -13.02 -8.21 -4.00
C GLU A 49 -12.19 -7.03 -3.48
N LEU A 50 -12.46 -6.53 -2.26
CA LEU A 50 -11.63 -5.50 -1.60
C LEU A 50 -10.16 -5.92 -1.49
N LEU A 51 -9.89 -7.18 -1.10
CA LEU A 51 -8.54 -7.71 -1.03
C LEU A 51 -7.91 -7.83 -2.43
N HIS A 52 -8.68 -8.31 -3.41
CA HIS A 52 -8.20 -8.48 -4.77
C HIS A 52 -7.77 -7.14 -5.39
N ILE A 53 -8.61 -6.10 -5.29
CA ILE A 53 -8.32 -4.79 -5.87
C ILE A 53 -7.24 -4.02 -5.09
N ALA A 54 -7.13 -4.23 -3.76
CA ALA A 54 -6.00 -3.73 -2.99
C ALA A 54 -4.67 -4.39 -3.41
N ASP A 55 -4.67 -5.68 -3.69
CA ASP A 55 -3.50 -6.40 -4.19
C ASP A 55 -3.09 -5.89 -5.59
N GLN A 56 -4.05 -5.63 -6.47
CA GLN A 56 -3.79 -4.99 -7.77
C GLN A 56 -3.13 -3.61 -7.61
N ALA A 57 -3.66 -2.76 -6.71
CA ALA A 57 -3.09 -1.44 -6.43
C ALA A 57 -1.66 -1.54 -5.88
N MET A 58 -1.37 -2.54 -5.05
CA MET A 58 -0.02 -2.81 -4.53
C MET A 58 0.93 -3.28 -5.65
N TYR A 59 0.46 -4.18 -6.52
CA TYR A 59 1.24 -4.66 -7.66
C TYR A 59 1.53 -3.55 -8.68
N HIS A 60 0.62 -2.60 -8.87
CA HIS A 60 0.84 -1.41 -9.70
C HIS A 60 2.09 -0.65 -9.27
N ILE A 61 2.22 -0.39 -7.96
CA ILE A 61 3.43 0.24 -7.38
C ILE A 61 4.65 -0.66 -7.56
N LYS A 62 4.51 -1.96 -7.30
CA LYS A 62 5.63 -2.90 -7.40
C LYS A 62 6.21 -2.99 -8.81
N ARG A 63 5.36 -2.83 -9.84
CA ARG A 63 5.77 -2.77 -11.25
C ARG A 63 6.41 -1.44 -11.65
N GLN A 64 6.16 -0.35 -10.91
CA GLN A 64 6.72 0.98 -11.16
C GLN A 64 8.06 1.24 -10.43
N GLY A 65 8.69 0.20 -9.89
CA GLY A 65 9.94 0.31 -9.12
C GLY A 65 9.72 0.24 -7.60
N GLY A 66 8.49 0.10 -7.13
CA GLY A 66 8.16 -0.12 -5.73
C GLY A 66 8.26 1.14 -4.86
N ASN A 67 8.51 0.93 -3.57
CA ASN A 67 8.73 1.99 -2.57
C ASN A 67 7.64 3.08 -2.53
N GLY A 68 6.38 2.67 -2.38
CA GLY A 68 5.26 3.61 -2.42
C GLY A 68 3.94 2.96 -2.05
N TYR A 69 2.86 3.68 -2.35
CA TYR A 69 1.51 3.19 -2.12
C TYR A 69 0.55 3.65 -3.20
N SER A 70 -0.53 2.89 -3.38
CA SER A 70 -1.64 3.30 -4.24
C SER A 70 -2.97 2.97 -3.57
N LEU A 71 -3.91 3.92 -3.66
CA LEU A 71 -5.32 3.58 -3.54
C LEU A 71 -5.76 2.92 -4.84
N TYR A 72 -6.68 1.97 -4.76
CA TYR A 72 -7.29 1.39 -5.95
C TYR A 72 -7.93 2.49 -6.80
N ARG A 73 -7.81 2.33 -8.12
CA ARG A 73 -8.51 3.13 -9.11
C ARG A 73 -9.06 2.18 -10.16
N PRO A 74 -10.31 2.36 -10.63
CA PRO A 74 -10.89 1.49 -11.66
C PRO A 74 -10.03 1.36 -12.93
N ALA A 75 -9.21 2.37 -13.26
CA ALA A 75 -8.27 2.33 -14.39
C ALA A 75 -7.05 1.40 -14.18
N MET A 76 -6.91 0.74 -13.03
CA MET A 76 -5.81 -0.20 -12.72
C MET A 76 -6.14 -1.64 -13.11
N THR A 77 -7.33 -1.93 -13.62
CA THR A 77 -7.65 -3.24 -14.21
C THR A 77 -6.84 -3.46 -15.49
N PRO A 78 -6.35 -4.70 -15.72
CA PRO A 78 -5.54 -5.03 -16.90
C PRO A 78 -6.26 -4.82 -18.23
#